data_AF-A0A2Y9ATP6-F1
#
_entry.id   AF-A0A2Y9ATP6-F1
#
_cell.length_a   1.000
_cell.length_b   1.000
_cell.length_c   1.000
_cell.angle_alpha   90.00
_cell.angle_beta   90.00
_cell.angle_gamma   90.00
#
_symmetry.space_group_name_H-M   'P 1'
#
loop_
_entity.id
_entity.type
_entity.pdbx_description
1 polymer ?
#
loop_
_entity_poly.entity_id
_entity_poly.type
_entity_poly.pdbx_seq_one_letter_code
_entity_poly.pdbx_strand_id
1 'polypeptide(L)'
;MRFALWIAGAPLLAASAAFAGGHASGDAAAGEAAFQQCASCHMIADGDDVLAGRGRTGPNLYGLPGAQPGTYPGFAYGQSLLAAGDVVGAWTEEQFVEYVADPRGWL
;
A
#
# COMPACT_ATOMS: atom_id res chain seq x y z
N MET A 1 55.80 -22.21 -10.76
CA MET A 1 54.96 -22.65 -11.89
C MET A 1 53.59 -22.99 -11.31
N ARG A 2 52.57 -22.13 -11.50
CA ARG A 2 51.34 -22.39 -12.28
C ARG A 2 50.68 -23.70 -11.80
N PHE A 3 49.48 -23.69 -11.21
CA PHE A 3 48.22 -23.57 -11.95
C PHE A 3 47.10 -22.97 -11.10
N ALA A 4 46.49 -21.91 -11.62
CA ALA A 4 45.20 -21.38 -11.18
C ALA A 4 44.07 -22.26 -11.75
N LEU A 5 43.20 -22.80 -10.90
CA LEU A 5 41.94 -23.41 -11.31
C LEU A 5 40.86 -22.33 -11.35
N TRP A 6 40.43 -21.99 -12.57
CA TRP A 6 39.28 -21.16 -12.83
C TRP A 6 38.02 -22.04 -12.81
N ILE A 7 37.17 -21.87 -11.81
CA ILE A 7 35.81 -22.40 -11.83
C ILE A 7 34.96 -21.41 -12.63
N ALA A 8 34.59 -21.79 -13.85
CA ALA A 8 33.59 -21.09 -14.65
C ALA A 8 32.20 -21.36 -14.05
N GLY A 9 31.70 -20.44 -13.24
CA GLY A 9 30.31 -20.45 -12.78
C GLY A 9 29.41 -19.85 -13.85
N ALA A 10 28.55 -20.67 -14.46
CA ALA A 10 27.47 -20.20 -15.31
C ALA A 10 26.34 -19.62 -14.44
N PRO A 11 25.92 -18.35 -14.61
CA PRO A 11 24.73 -17.87 -13.92
C PRO A 11 23.49 -18.35 -14.66
N LEU A 12 22.76 -19.27 -14.01
CA LEU A 12 21.36 -19.54 -14.28
C LEU A 12 20.53 -18.26 -14.00
N LEU A 13 19.68 -17.93 -14.98
CA LEU A 13 18.33 -17.38 -14.84
C LEU A 13 18.10 -16.37 -13.71
N ALA A 14 18.09 -15.08 -14.05
CA ALA A 14 17.16 -14.15 -13.44
C ALA A 14 16.08 -13.85 -14.49
N ALA A 15 14.99 -14.62 -14.46
CA ALA A 15 13.75 -14.19 -15.04
C ALA A 15 13.33 -12.92 -14.28
N SER A 16 13.52 -11.77 -14.91
CA SER A 16 12.95 -10.51 -14.44
C SER A 16 11.44 -10.70 -14.37
N ALA A 17 10.93 -10.92 -13.15
CA ALA A 17 9.51 -10.78 -12.89
C ALA A 17 9.11 -9.40 -13.40
N ALA A 18 8.31 -9.39 -14.47
CA ALA A 18 7.69 -8.19 -14.96
C ALA A 18 6.93 -7.58 -13.79
N PHE A 19 7.38 -6.42 -13.30
CA PHE A 19 6.51 -5.51 -12.58
C PHE A 19 5.41 -5.16 -13.58
N ALA A 20 4.32 -5.89 -13.55
CA ALA A 20 3.07 -5.46 -14.14
C ALA A 20 2.62 -4.26 -13.29
N GLY A 21 3.20 -3.09 -13.59
CA GLY A 21 2.68 -1.82 -13.12
C GLY A 21 1.27 -1.72 -13.68
N GLY A 22 0.28 -1.99 -12.84
CA GLY A 22 -1.09 -1.64 -13.13
C GLY A 22 -1.11 -0.17 -13.53
N HIS A 23 -1.58 0.12 -14.73
CA HIS A 23 -1.84 1.49 -15.12
C HIS A 23 -2.85 2.04 -14.12
N ALA A 24 -2.52 3.10 -13.40
CA ALA A 24 -3.48 3.78 -12.54
C ALA A 24 -4.71 4.13 -13.39
N SER A 25 -5.87 3.57 -13.06
CA SER A 25 -7.13 3.79 -13.80
C SER A 25 -7.77 5.15 -13.50
N GLY A 26 -7.31 5.84 -12.45
CA GLY A 26 -7.87 7.10 -11.96
C GLY A 26 -7.12 8.36 -12.40
N ASP A 27 -7.77 9.51 -12.20
CA ASP A 27 -7.16 10.84 -12.31
C ASP A 27 -6.61 11.27 -10.95
N ALA A 28 -5.28 11.37 -10.85
CA ALA A 28 -4.60 11.75 -9.62
C ALA A 28 -4.93 13.18 -9.15
N ALA A 29 -5.11 14.13 -10.08
CA ALA A 29 -5.45 15.51 -9.73
C ALA A 29 -6.89 15.60 -9.19
N ALA A 30 -7.82 14.84 -9.79
CA ALA A 30 -9.16 14.69 -9.24
C ALA A 30 -9.14 13.99 -7.86
N GLY A 31 -8.27 12.98 -7.69
CA GLY A 31 -8.06 12.29 -6.42
C GLY A 31 -7.54 13.20 -5.31
N GLU A 32 -6.60 14.09 -5.62
CA GLU A 32 -6.09 15.10 -4.69
C GLU A 32 -7.21 16.01 -4.19
N ALA A 33 -8.09 16.48 -5.08
CA ALA A 33 -9.25 17.28 -4.70
C ALA A 33 -10.27 16.46 -3.87
N ALA A 34 -10.51 15.20 -4.22
CA ALA A 34 -11.41 14.32 -3.50
C ALA A 34 -10.91 13.98 -2.08
N PHE A 35 -9.60 13.95 -1.86
CA PHE A 35 -8.97 13.65 -0.57
C PHE A 35 -9.39 14.60 0.56
N GLN A 36 -9.94 15.77 0.26
CA GLN A 36 -10.52 16.68 1.26
C GLN A 36 -11.59 16.01 2.13
N GLN A 37 -12.31 15.02 1.60
CA GLN A 37 -13.27 14.21 2.36
C GLN A 37 -12.57 13.33 3.41
N CYS A 38 -11.39 12.83 3.08
CA CYS A 38 -10.56 11.97 3.93
C CYS A 38 -9.76 12.78 4.96
N ALA A 39 -9.36 14.00 4.61
CA ALA A 39 -8.43 14.85 5.34
C ALA A 39 -8.89 15.26 6.76
N SER A 40 -10.19 15.13 7.03
CA SER A 40 -10.77 15.35 8.37
C SER A 40 -10.29 14.30 9.39
N CYS A 41 -10.11 13.06 8.94
CA CYS A 41 -9.73 11.93 9.78
C CYS A 41 -8.30 11.47 9.52
N HIS A 42 -7.81 11.61 8.30
CA HIS A 42 -6.54 11.07 7.85
C HIS A 42 -5.55 12.16 7.43
N MET A 43 -4.30 11.74 7.30
CA MET A 43 -3.21 12.49 6.66
C MET A 43 -2.39 11.54 5.79
N ILE A 44 -1.61 12.13 4.88
CA ILE A 44 -0.55 11.47 4.12
C ILE A 44 0.75 12.14 4.53
N ALA A 45 1.59 11.42 5.26
CA ALA A 45 2.87 11.90 5.75
C ALA A 45 3.98 10.89 5.48
N ASP A 46 5.09 11.34 4.92
CA ASP A 46 6.33 10.56 4.76
C ASP A 46 7.36 11.06 5.78
N GLY A 47 7.51 10.31 6.88
CA GLY A 47 8.27 10.78 8.03
C GLY A 47 7.69 12.07 8.62
N ASP A 48 8.52 13.12 8.68
CA ASP A 48 8.13 14.44 9.19
C ASP A 48 7.48 15.33 8.12
N ASP A 49 7.50 14.92 6.84
CA ASP A 49 6.90 15.67 5.74
C ASP A 49 5.41 15.34 5.59
N VAL A 50 4.54 16.34 5.75
CA VAL A 50 3.08 16.17 5.64
C VAL A 50 2.64 16.64 4.26
N LEU A 51 2.33 15.66 3.40
CA LEU A 51 1.96 15.87 2.00
C LEU A 51 0.49 16.30 1.86
N ALA A 52 -0.42 15.73 2.67
CA ALA A 52 -1.84 16.07 2.63
C ALA A 52 -2.56 15.79 3.95
N GLY A 53 -3.62 16.56 4.23
CA GLY A 53 -4.46 16.39 5.42
C GLY A 53 -3.74 16.68 6.75
N ARG A 54 -4.52 16.69 7.84
CA ARG A 54 -4.00 16.83 9.22
C ARG A 54 -4.79 15.99 10.23
N GLY A 55 -5.72 15.17 9.77
CA GLY A 55 -6.52 14.31 10.62
C GLY A 55 -5.68 13.21 11.29
N ARG A 56 -6.03 12.89 12.53
CA ARG A 56 -5.37 11.84 13.34
C ARG A 56 -6.37 10.85 13.97
N THR A 57 -7.63 10.93 13.55
CA THR A 57 -8.68 9.99 13.95
C THR A 57 -8.49 8.64 13.26
N GLY A 58 -8.06 8.66 12.00
CA GLY A 58 -7.63 7.50 11.24
C GLY A 58 -6.10 7.41 11.11
N PRO A 59 -5.57 6.28 10.63
CA PRO A 59 -4.14 6.11 10.39
C PRO A 59 -3.62 7.03 9.28
N ASN A 60 -2.29 7.21 9.24
CA ASN A 60 -1.62 7.76 8.08
C ASN A 60 -1.83 6.84 6.87
N LEU A 61 -2.10 7.43 5.70
CA LEU A 61 -2.38 6.71 4.46
C LEU A 61 -1.18 6.68 3.50
N TYR A 62 -0.03 7.22 3.90
CA TYR A 62 1.19 7.08 3.13
C TYR A 62 1.61 5.60 3.01
N GLY A 63 1.85 5.15 1.78
CA GLY A 63 2.18 3.76 1.48
C GLY A 63 1.00 2.78 1.53
N LEU A 64 -0.25 3.26 1.54
CA LEU A 64 -1.44 2.40 1.56
C LEU A 64 -1.56 1.43 0.36
N PRO A 65 -1.29 1.82 -0.90
CA PRO A 65 -1.44 0.91 -2.03
C PRO A 65 -0.57 -0.34 -1.87
N GLY A 66 -1.20 -1.52 -1.90
CA GLY A 66 -0.52 -2.80 -1.69
C GLY A 66 -0.15 -3.13 -0.24
N ALA A 67 -0.46 -2.27 0.73
CA ALA A 67 -0.32 -2.60 2.15
C ALA A 67 -1.45 -3.52 2.62
N GLN A 68 -1.20 -4.31 3.66
CA GLN A 68 -2.25 -5.11 4.29
C GLN A 68 -3.18 -4.21 5.15
N PRO A 69 -4.52 -4.37 5.07
CA PRO A 69 -5.44 -3.65 5.95
C PRO A 69 -5.08 -3.81 7.42
N GLY A 70 -5.16 -2.73 8.20
CA GLY A 70 -4.97 -2.80 9.64
C GLY A 70 -3.51 -2.93 10.13
N THR A 71 -2.52 -2.58 9.30
CA THR A 71 -1.09 -2.81 9.64
C THR A 71 -0.26 -1.54 9.86
N TYR A 72 -0.83 -0.33 9.76
CA TYR A 72 -0.05 0.89 10.00
C TYR A 72 0.46 0.93 11.47
N PRO A 73 1.78 1.04 11.71
CA PRO A 73 2.34 0.98 13.05
C PRO A 73 1.78 2.06 13.98
N GLY A 74 1.46 1.66 15.21
CA GLY A 74 1.03 2.59 16.27
C GLY A 74 -0.41 3.08 16.16
N PHE A 75 -1.20 2.63 15.17
CA PHE A 75 -2.64 2.90 15.13
C PHE A 75 -3.45 1.74 15.73
N ALA A 76 -4.48 2.07 16.52
CA ALA A 76 -5.36 1.08 17.14
C ALA A 76 -6.54 0.76 16.20
N TYR A 77 -6.48 -0.39 15.53
CA TYR A 77 -7.51 -0.83 14.60
C TYR A 77 -8.65 -1.61 15.26
N GLY A 78 -9.83 -1.54 14.64
CA GLY A 78 -10.95 -2.42 14.97
C GLY A 78 -10.67 -3.87 14.56
N GLN A 79 -11.19 -4.82 15.33
CA GLN A 79 -10.96 -6.25 15.11
C GLN A 79 -11.45 -6.75 13.75
N SER A 80 -12.54 -6.19 13.22
CA SER A 80 -13.07 -6.55 11.91
C SER A 80 -12.09 -6.21 10.77
N LEU A 81 -11.46 -5.04 10.81
CA LEU A 81 -10.50 -4.64 9.77
C LEU A 81 -9.22 -5.47 9.84
N LEU A 82 -8.77 -5.85 11.05
CA LEU A 82 -7.65 -6.77 11.23
C LEU A 82 -7.97 -8.14 10.60
N ALA A 83 -9.12 -8.71 10.93
CA ALA A 83 -9.56 -9.99 10.39
C ALA A 83 -9.73 -9.95 8.86
N ALA A 84 -10.30 -8.88 8.32
CA ALA A 84 -10.40 -8.68 6.88
C ALA A 84 -9.02 -8.62 6.22
N GLY A 85 -8.06 -7.92 6.84
CA GLY A 85 -6.67 -7.86 6.38
C GLY A 85 -6.00 -9.23 6.29
N ASP A 86 -6.21 -10.10 7.27
CA ASP A 86 -5.69 -11.47 7.24
C ASP A 86 -6.31 -12.33 6.12
N VAL A 87 -7.53 -12.00 5.67
CA VAL A 87 -8.22 -12.70 4.58
C VAL A 87 -7.79 -12.19 3.21
N VAL A 88 -7.76 -10.87 3.02
CA VAL A 88 -7.50 -10.26 1.71
C VAL A 88 -6.01 -10.10 1.40
N GLY A 89 -5.16 -10.13 2.43
CA GLY A 89 -3.73 -9.87 2.28
C GLY A 89 -3.49 -8.39 2.00
N ALA A 90 -3.19 -8.03 0.75
CA ALA A 90 -2.86 -6.66 0.37
C ALA A 90 -4.07 -5.93 -0.25
N TRP A 91 -4.20 -4.62 0.02
CA TRP A 91 -5.17 -3.76 -0.66
C TRP A 91 -4.98 -3.79 -2.17
N THR A 92 -6.03 -4.15 -2.90
CA THR A 92 -6.17 -3.85 -4.33
C THR A 92 -7.01 -2.59 -4.56
N GLU A 93 -6.99 -2.03 -5.77
CA GLU A 93 -7.81 -0.87 -6.12
C GLU A 93 -9.31 -1.20 -6.00
N GLU A 94 -9.72 -2.39 -6.45
CA GLU A 94 -11.11 -2.85 -6.36
C GLU A 94 -11.59 -2.95 -4.92
N GLN A 95 -10.79 -3.60 -4.05
CA GLN A 95 -11.11 -3.71 -2.63
C GLN A 95 -11.18 -2.35 -1.96
N PHE A 96 -10.26 -1.44 -2.29
CA PHE A 96 -10.26 -0.09 -1.75
C PHE A 96 -11.52 0.67 -2.15
N VAL A 97 -11.91 0.63 -3.43
CA VAL A 97 -13.12 1.29 -3.94
C VAL A 97 -14.38 0.75 -3.26
N GLU A 98 -14.50 -0.56 -3.10
CA GLU A 98 -15.63 -1.18 -2.39
C GLU A 98 -15.65 -0.78 -0.91
N TYR A 99 -14.49 -0.82 -0.24
CA TYR A 99 -14.37 -0.48 1.17
C TYR A 99 -14.75 0.98 1.45
N VAL A 100 -14.28 1.94 0.65
CA VAL A 100 -14.60 3.36 0.89
C VAL A 100 -16.04 3.72 0.55
N ALA A 101 -16.73 2.89 -0.25
CA ALA A 101 -18.14 3.07 -0.56
C ALA A 101 -19.06 2.65 0.59
N ASP A 102 -18.76 1.53 1.27
CA ASP A 102 -19.45 1.09 2.49
C ASP A 102 -18.53 0.31 3.44
N PRO A 103 -17.78 1.00 4.31
CA PRO A 103 -16.84 0.34 5.21
C PRO A 103 -17.50 -0.67 6.15
N ARG A 104 -18.78 -0.47 6.51
CA ARG A 104 -19.48 -1.36 7.45
C ARG A 104 -20.03 -2.60 6.76
N GLY A 105 -20.43 -2.49 5.49
CA GLY A 105 -20.88 -3.63 4.70
C GLY A 105 -19.73 -4.49 4.19
N TRP A 106 -18.56 -3.88 3.98
CA TRP A 106 -17.36 -4.57 3.52
C TRP A 106 -16.64 -5.36 4.64
N LEU A 107 -16.69 -4.84 5.88
CA LEU A 107 -16.10 -5.45 7.09
C LEU A 107 -16.98 -6.52 7.73
#